data_AF-A0A3G6RYE8-F1
#
_entry.id   AF-A0A3G6RYE8-F1
#
_cell.length_a   1.000
_cell.length_b   1.000
_cell.length_c   1.000
_cell.angle_alpha   90.00
_cell.angle_beta   90.00
_cell.angle_gamma   90.00
#
_symmetry.space_group_name_H-M   'P 1'
#
loop_
_entity.id
_entity.type
_entity.pdbx_description
1 polymer ?
#
loop_
_entity_poly.entity_id
_entity_poly.type
_entity_poly.pdbx_seq_one_letter_code
_entity_poly.pdbx_strand_id
1 'polypeptide(L)'
;MAKTNDISVEEKLRALYDLQIIDSRLDEIRNTRGELPIEVEDLEIEIEGLEKRAEKFHADIKDQDDQIKTKHEVINHAKTLIEKYKSQQDNVRNNKEFEALGKEMEFQDLEIQLAEKRIKEFGAKIAHKNETLSELTSKIDDLKNHLKFKKEELEGLISETQKEEEYLIEQSKEFAGKIDERLLASYNRIRTNSINGLAVVGLERGAPKGSFFTIPPQKQMEIAQRKKIIIDEHSGKILVDDELVMEENDKMKSVIKF
;
A
#
# COMPACT_ATOMS: atom_id res chain seq x y z
N MET A 1 35.12 -32.77 7.08
CA MET A 1 35.75 -32.34 5.82
C MET A 1 34.99 -33.04 4.70
N ALA A 2 33.99 -32.35 4.12
CA ALA A 2 33.10 -32.94 3.14
C ALA A 2 33.77 -32.91 1.75
N LYS A 3 33.72 -34.04 1.04
CA LYS A 3 34.24 -34.21 -0.32
C LYS A 3 33.50 -33.25 -1.25
N THR A 4 34.17 -32.20 -1.73
CA THR A 4 33.75 -31.46 -2.90
C THR A 4 33.80 -32.41 -4.10
N ASN A 5 32.64 -32.76 -4.65
CA ASN A 5 32.57 -33.45 -5.93
C ASN A 5 33.24 -32.55 -6.97
N ASP A 6 34.36 -32.98 -7.54
CA ASP A 6 35.02 -32.32 -8.68
C ASP A 6 34.18 -32.58 -9.94
N ILE A 7 32.99 -31.99 -9.99
CA ILE A 7 32.17 -31.88 -11.20
C ILE A 7 32.81 -30.90 -12.17
N SER A 8 32.66 -31.18 -13.46
CA SER A 8 33.23 -30.39 -14.55
C SER A 8 32.70 -28.94 -14.53
N VAL A 9 33.43 -28.02 -15.18
CA VAL A 9 32.99 -26.63 -15.29
C VAL A 9 31.66 -26.51 -16.04
N GLU A 10 31.46 -27.36 -17.05
CA GLU A 10 30.19 -27.45 -17.75
C GLU A 10 29.03 -27.86 -16.83
N GLU A 11 29.20 -28.91 -16.01
CA GLU A 11 28.17 -29.33 -15.05
C GLU A 11 27.87 -28.24 -14.01
N LYS A 12 28.88 -27.47 -13.61
CA LYS A 12 28.70 -26.31 -12.72
C LYS A 12 27.88 -25.20 -13.39
N LEU A 13 28.14 -24.90 -14.67
CA LEU A 13 27.36 -23.92 -15.43
C LEU A 13 25.92 -24.37 -15.64
N ARG A 14 25.70 -25.65 -15.93
CA ARG A 14 24.36 -26.25 -16.05
C ARG A 14 23.60 -26.17 -14.73
N ALA A 15 24.20 -26.56 -13.61
CA ALA A 15 23.56 -26.48 -12.29
C ALA A 15 23.19 -25.04 -11.89
N LEU A 16 24.07 -24.07 -12.19
CA LEU A 16 23.79 -22.65 -11.96
C LEU A 16 22.64 -22.13 -12.84
N TYR A 17 22.58 -22.56 -14.10
CA TYR A 17 21.52 -22.17 -15.02
C TYR A 17 20.18 -22.83 -14.67
N ASP A 18 20.18 -24.10 -14.28
CA ASP A 18 18.99 -24.81 -13.77
C ASP A 18 18.39 -24.08 -12.55
N LEU A 19 19.25 -23.69 -11.60
CA LEU A 19 18.83 -22.90 -10.44
C LEU A 19 18.24 -21.56 -10.88
N GLN A 20 18.88 -20.87 -11.83
CA GLN A 20 18.38 -19.61 -12.40
C GLN A 20 16.98 -19.77 -13.02
N ILE A 21 16.69 -20.87 -13.71
CA ILE A 21 15.36 -21.08 -14.32
C ILE A 21 14.28 -21.17 -13.23
N ILE A 22 14.51 -21.99 -12.20
CA ILE A 22 13.58 -22.16 -11.07
C ILE A 22 13.37 -20.81 -10.36
N ASP A 23 14.48 -20.13 -10.07
CA ASP A 23 14.51 -18.85 -9.39
C ASP A 23 13.82 -17.74 -10.19
N SER A 24 13.97 -17.73 -11.51
CA SER A 24 13.29 -16.76 -12.39
C SER A 24 11.78 -17.02 -12.41
N ARG A 25 11.35 -18.29 -12.38
CA ARG A 25 9.91 -18.63 -12.29
C ARG A 25 9.31 -18.20 -10.95
N LEU A 26 10.06 -18.35 -9.85
CA LEU A 26 9.67 -17.81 -8.54
C LEU A 26 9.55 -16.28 -8.57
N ASP A 27 10.48 -15.60 -9.23
CA ASP A 27 10.43 -14.14 -9.37
C ASP A 27 9.23 -13.70 -10.23
N GLU A 28 8.88 -14.44 -11.29
CA GLU A 28 7.66 -14.20 -12.07
C GLU A 28 6.39 -14.30 -11.20
N ILE A 29 6.26 -15.37 -10.42
CA ILE A 29 5.11 -15.57 -9.50
C ILE A 29 5.03 -14.46 -8.46
N ARG A 30 6.18 -13.97 -7.95
CA ARG A 30 6.21 -12.87 -6.99
C ARG A 30 5.90 -11.52 -7.63
N ASN A 31 6.35 -11.30 -8.85
CA ASN A 31 6.11 -10.07 -9.59
C ASN A 31 4.64 -9.94 -10.01
N THR A 32 4.00 -11.03 -10.46
CA THR A 32 2.56 -11.02 -10.75
C THR A 32 1.74 -10.70 -9.49
N ARG A 33 2.21 -11.17 -8.33
CA ARG A 33 1.66 -10.82 -7.03
C ARG A 33 2.12 -9.47 -6.50
N GLY A 34 3.04 -8.75 -7.14
CA GLY A 34 3.77 -7.64 -6.50
C GLY A 34 3.07 -6.29 -6.56
N GLU A 35 2.41 -5.99 -7.69
CA GLU A 35 1.72 -4.70 -7.87
C GLU A 35 0.45 -4.62 -7.03
N LEU A 36 -0.30 -5.72 -6.94
CA LEU A 36 -1.61 -5.77 -6.31
C LEU A 36 -1.59 -5.53 -4.78
N PRO A 37 -0.64 -6.06 -3.97
CA PRO A 37 -0.50 -5.75 -2.55
C PRO A 37 -0.18 -4.30 -2.28
N ILE A 38 0.64 -3.66 -3.12
CA ILE A 38 0.96 -2.22 -2.99
C ILE A 38 -0.32 -1.42 -3.21
N GLU A 39 -1.10 -1.76 -4.23
CA GLU A 39 -2.38 -1.10 -4.48
C GLU A 39 -3.41 -1.34 -3.37
N VAL A 40 -3.43 -2.52 -2.75
CA VAL A 40 -4.28 -2.84 -1.59
C VAL A 40 -3.88 -1.97 -0.39
N GLU A 41 -2.58 -1.87 -0.09
CA GLU A 41 -2.04 -1.05 1.00
C GLU A 41 -2.36 0.45 0.79
N ASP A 42 -2.13 0.96 -0.42
CA ASP A 42 -2.45 2.35 -0.77
C ASP A 42 -3.95 2.66 -0.58
N LEU A 43 -4.83 1.74 -0.99
CA LEU A 43 -6.28 1.89 -0.79
C LEU A 43 -6.68 1.84 0.69
N GLU A 44 -6.06 0.97 1.49
CA GLU A 44 -6.30 0.93 2.94
C GLU A 44 -5.90 2.24 3.62
N ILE A 45 -4.74 2.80 3.25
CA ILE A 45 -4.27 4.09 3.77
C ILE A 45 -5.21 5.24 3.34
N GLU A 46 -5.68 5.25 2.08
CA GLU A 46 -6.64 6.26 1.62
C GLU A 46 -7.94 6.17 2.43
N ILE A 47 -8.49 4.97 2.59
CA ILE A 47 -9.73 4.73 3.35
C ILE A 47 -9.55 5.20 4.80
N GLU A 48 -8.46 4.81 5.47
CA GLU A 48 -8.19 5.23 6.86
C GLU A 48 -8.11 6.76 6.98
N GLY A 49 -7.47 7.41 6.01
CA GLY A 49 -7.38 8.87 5.95
C GLY A 49 -8.75 9.55 5.80
N LEU A 50 -9.64 8.98 4.99
CA LEU A 50 -11.01 9.47 4.80
C LEU A 50 -11.88 9.20 6.03
N GLU A 51 -11.76 8.03 6.66
CA GLU A 51 -12.49 7.68 7.89
C GLU A 51 -12.13 8.63 9.04
N LYS A 52 -10.83 8.91 9.26
CA LYS A 52 -10.40 9.92 10.26
C LYS A 52 -10.98 11.30 9.99
N ARG A 53 -11.14 11.68 8.72
CA ARG A 53 -11.77 12.94 8.34
C ARG A 53 -13.27 12.93 8.66
N ALA A 54 -13.96 11.81 8.40
CA ALA A 54 -15.37 11.64 8.73
C ALA A 54 -15.60 11.69 10.26
N GLU A 55 -14.74 11.02 11.05
CA GLU A 55 -14.78 11.07 12.52
C GLU A 55 -14.65 12.51 13.04
N LYS A 56 -13.73 13.29 12.47
CA LYS A 56 -13.58 14.71 12.83
C LYS A 56 -14.84 15.51 12.53
N PHE A 57 -15.48 15.28 11.37
CA PHE A 57 -16.75 15.93 11.07
C PHE A 57 -17.86 15.54 12.03
N HIS A 58 -17.97 14.26 12.39
CA HIS A 58 -18.91 13.81 13.42
C HIS A 58 -18.67 14.47 14.78
N ALA A 59 -17.40 14.57 15.21
CA ALA A 59 -17.05 15.25 16.46
C ALA A 59 -17.44 16.73 16.43
N ASP A 60 -17.16 17.41 15.32
CA ASP A 60 -17.51 18.82 15.17
C ASP A 60 -19.03 19.06 15.12
N ILE A 61 -19.80 18.17 14.47
CA ILE A 61 -21.27 18.24 14.44
C ILE A 61 -21.81 18.10 15.86
N LYS A 62 -21.30 17.12 16.62
CA LYS A 62 -21.68 16.89 18.01
C LYS A 62 -21.40 18.11 18.89
N ASP A 63 -20.22 18.72 18.76
CA ASP A 63 -19.88 19.95 19.48
C ASP A 63 -20.85 21.09 19.15
N GLN A 64 -21.20 21.27 17.87
CA GLN A 64 -22.17 22.28 17.44
C GLN A 64 -23.58 22.01 18.00
N ASP A 65 -24.02 20.76 18.04
CA ASP A 65 -25.30 20.37 18.66
C ASP A 65 -25.31 20.66 20.17
N ASP A 66 -24.22 20.39 20.88
CA ASP A 66 -24.12 20.68 22.30
C ASP A 66 -24.09 22.20 22.57
N GLN A 67 -23.46 22.99 21.69
CA GLN A 67 -23.55 24.44 21.72
C GLN A 67 -24.98 24.95 21.46
N ILE A 68 -25.73 24.33 20.54
CA ILE A 68 -27.15 24.66 20.30
C ILE A 68 -27.98 24.40 21.56
N LYS A 69 -27.81 23.26 22.23
CA LYS A 69 -28.52 22.96 23.50
C LYS A 69 -28.21 24.01 24.55
N THR A 70 -26.94 24.37 24.72
CA THR A 70 -26.51 25.41 25.66
C THR A 70 -27.18 26.76 25.35
N LYS A 71 -27.29 27.13 24.07
CA LYS A 71 -27.99 28.37 23.68
C LYS A 71 -29.49 28.31 23.94
N HIS A 72 -30.14 27.15 23.79
CA HIS A 72 -31.54 26.99 24.19
C HIS A 72 -31.74 27.18 25.70
N GLU A 73 -30.83 26.69 26.53
CA GLU A 73 -30.87 26.92 27.98
C GLU A 73 -30.73 28.41 28.34
N VAL A 74 -29.83 29.13 27.67
CA VAL A 74 -29.68 30.59 27.83
C VAL A 74 -30.98 31.31 27.47
N ILE A 75 -31.62 30.94 26.35
CA ILE A 75 -32.90 31.53 25.94
C ILE A 75 -33.98 31.29 26.99
N ASN A 76 -34.08 30.07 27.51
CA ASN A 76 -35.08 29.73 28.53
C ASN A 76 -34.83 30.52 29.82
N HIS A 77 -33.57 30.65 30.26
CA HIS A 77 -33.22 31.43 31.44
C HIS A 77 -33.54 32.92 31.28
N ALA A 78 -33.17 33.51 30.13
CA ALA A 78 -33.47 34.91 29.82
C ALA A 78 -34.99 35.18 29.81
N LYS A 79 -35.79 34.26 29.25
CA LYS A 79 -37.26 34.34 29.28
C LYS A 79 -37.81 34.36 30.71
N THR A 80 -37.33 33.48 31.58
CA THR A 80 -37.72 33.46 33.00
C THR A 80 -37.35 34.76 33.71
N LEU A 81 -36.18 35.33 33.43
CA LEU A 81 -35.76 36.62 34.00
C LEU A 81 -36.65 37.76 33.51
N ILE A 82 -37.00 37.80 32.21
CA ILE A 82 -37.93 38.78 31.64
C ILE A 82 -39.28 38.73 32.35
N GLU A 83 -39.86 37.54 32.54
CA GLU A 83 -41.13 37.37 33.26
C GLU A 83 -41.04 37.88 34.71
N LYS A 84 -39.94 37.57 35.40
CA LYS A 84 -39.68 38.05 36.76
C LYS A 84 -39.58 39.57 36.80
N TYR A 85 -38.77 40.18 35.94
CA TYR A 85 -38.59 41.64 35.90
C TYR A 85 -39.87 42.37 35.52
N LYS A 86 -40.66 41.81 34.60
CA LYS A 86 -41.97 42.34 34.24
C LYS A 86 -42.92 42.37 35.44
N SER A 87 -42.99 41.29 36.21
CA SER A 87 -43.81 41.24 37.44
C SER A 87 -43.35 42.23 38.52
N GLN A 88 -42.04 42.48 38.61
CA GLN A 88 -41.48 43.47 39.52
C GLN A 88 -41.82 44.89 39.06
N GLN A 89 -41.71 45.15 37.76
CA GLN A 89 -41.99 46.44 37.14
C GLN A 89 -43.44 46.89 37.37
N ASP A 90 -44.41 45.97 37.32
CA ASP A 90 -45.82 46.24 37.60
C ASP A 90 -46.10 46.73 39.04
N ASN A 91 -45.18 46.45 39.98
CA ASN A 91 -45.32 46.82 41.39
C ASN A 91 -44.48 48.05 41.81
N VAL A 92 -43.67 48.60 40.90
CA VAL A 92 -42.71 49.68 41.20
C VAL A 92 -43.38 51.04 41.10
N ARG A 93 -43.24 51.86 42.15
CA ARG A 93 -43.77 53.23 42.21
C ARG A 93 -42.70 54.31 41.98
N ASN A 94 -41.44 53.92 41.89
CA ASN A 94 -40.29 54.80 41.70
C ASN A 94 -39.85 54.78 40.22
N ASN A 95 -39.90 55.93 39.54
CA ASN A 95 -39.57 56.03 38.12
C ASN A 95 -38.14 55.54 37.79
N LYS A 96 -37.19 55.75 38.70
CA LYS A 96 -35.79 55.33 38.49
C LYS A 96 -35.62 53.80 38.51
N GLU A 97 -36.37 53.12 39.37
CA GLU A 97 -36.37 51.65 39.44
C GLU A 97 -37.12 51.04 38.25
N PHE A 98 -38.19 51.70 37.78
CA PHE A 98 -38.93 51.29 36.60
C PHE A 98 -38.05 51.31 35.34
N GLU A 99 -37.30 52.39 35.12
CA GLU A 99 -36.36 52.50 34.01
C GLU A 99 -35.21 51.48 34.10
N ALA A 100 -34.73 51.18 35.30
CA ALA A 100 -33.68 50.19 35.50
C ALA A 100 -34.15 48.77 35.12
N LEU A 101 -35.35 48.37 35.56
CA LEU A 101 -35.94 47.08 35.18
C LEU A 101 -36.22 47.00 33.67
N GLY A 102 -36.64 48.11 33.05
CA GLY A 102 -36.79 48.19 31.60
C GLY A 102 -35.49 47.88 30.85
N LYS A 103 -34.37 48.47 31.29
CA LYS A 103 -33.05 48.18 30.70
C LYS A 103 -32.59 46.74 30.91
N GLU A 104 -32.87 46.15 32.07
CA GLU A 104 -32.57 44.73 32.32
C GLU A 104 -33.38 43.82 31.39
N MET A 105 -34.67 44.12 31.16
CA MET A 105 -35.49 43.38 30.20
C MET A 105 -34.97 43.52 28.76
N GLU A 106 -34.58 44.73 28.34
CA GLU A 106 -33.96 44.95 27.03
C GLU A 106 -32.66 44.16 26.88
N PHE A 107 -31.82 44.13 27.93
CA PHE A 107 -30.60 43.34 27.93
C PHE A 107 -30.89 41.84 27.75
N GLN A 108 -31.89 41.29 28.47
CA GLN A 108 -32.29 39.89 28.29
C GLN A 108 -32.86 39.60 26.89
N ASP A 109 -33.61 40.53 26.29
CA ASP A 109 -34.12 40.37 24.92
C ASP A 109 -32.99 40.33 23.89
N LEU A 110 -31.97 41.18 24.04
CA LEU A 110 -30.76 41.16 23.22
C LEU A 110 -29.98 39.85 23.36
N GLU A 111 -29.89 39.28 24.57
CA GLU A 111 -29.29 37.96 24.79
C GLU A 111 -30.06 36.85 24.05
N ILE A 112 -31.39 36.89 24.06
CA ILE A 112 -32.23 35.95 23.30
C ILE A 112 -31.93 36.08 21.79
N GLN A 113 -31.96 37.30 21.25
CA GLN A 113 -31.68 37.53 19.82
C GLN A 113 -30.28 37.05 19.42
N LEU A 114 -29.27 37.28 20.27
CA LEU A 114 -27.92 36.80 20.05
C LEU A 114 -27.86 35.27 20.04
N ALA A 115 -28.50 34.61 21.02
CA ALA A 115 -28.56 33.16 21.10
C ALA A 115 -29.28 32.54 19.89
N GLU A 116 -30.40 33.10 19.45
CA GLU A 116 -31.12 32.65 18.26
C GLU A 116 -30.30 32.79 16.99
N LYS A 117 -29.56 33.91 16.83
CA LYS A 117 -28.62 34.08 15.72
C LYS A 117 -27.54 33.01 15.72
N ARG A 118 -26.96 32.71 16.89
CA ARG A 118 -25.95 31.65 17.02
C ARG A 118 -26.51 30.26 16.70
N ILE A 119 -27.73 29.94 17.14
CA ILE A 119 -28.39 28.68 16.80
C ILE A 119 -28.54 28.52 15.28
N LYS A 120 -28.97 29.58 14.58
CA LYS A 120 -29.06 29.57 13.11
C LYS A 120 -27.70 29.37 12.44
N GLU A 121 -26.65 30.04 12.93
CA GLU A 121 -25.28 29.88 12.43
C GLU A 121 -24.77 28.45 12.62
N PHE A 122 -25.00 27.83 13.77
CA PHE A 122 -24.62 26.43 14.02
C PHE A 122 -25.42 25.46 13.17
N GLY A 123 -26.74 25.66 13.04
CA GLY A 123 -27.59 24.83 12.19
C GLY A 123 -27.14 24.83 10.72
N ALA A 124 -26.75 25.99 10.19
CA ALA A 124 -26.20 26.09 8.83
C ALA A 124 -24.86 25.34 8.68
N LYS A 125 -23.97 25.43 9.69
CA LYS A 125 -22.70 24.69 9.69
C LYS A 125 -22.90 23.18 9.76
N ILE A 126 -23.84 22.72 10.59
CA ILE A 126 -24.20 21.29 10.69
C ILE A 126 -24.74 20.80 9.35
N ALA A 127 -25.66 21.54 8.72
CA ALA A 127 -26.22 21.16 7.42
C ALA A 127 -25.13 20.97 6.36
N HIS A 128 -24.21 21.93 6.24
CA HIS A 128 -23.09 21.85 5.30
C HIS A 128 -22.13 20.68 5.62
N LYS A 129 -21.86 20.42 6.91
CA LYS A 129 -21.04 19.28 7.33
C LYS A 129 -21.72 17.94 7.04
N ASN A 130 -23.03 17.84 7.20
CA ASN A 130 -23.77 16.62 6.88
C ASN A 130 -23.77 16.33 5.37
N GLU A 131 -23.88 17.35 4.52
CA GLU A 131 -23.77 17.21 3.06
C GLU A 131 -22.39 16.67 2.67
N THR A 132 -21.32 17.32 3.14
CA THR A 132 -19.94 16.87 2.88
C THR A 132 -19.62 15.50 3.48
N LEU A 133 -20.21 15.16 4.63
CA LEU A 133 -20.08 13.84 5.24
C LEU A 133 -20.79 12.77 4.40
N SER A 134 -21.97 13.07 3.85
CA SER A 134 -22.68 12.16 2.94
C SER A 134 -21.85 11.84 1.69
N GLU A 135 -21.23 12.86 1.07
CA GLU A 135 -20.34 12.66 -0.08
C GLU A 135 -19.11 11.82 0.30
N LEU A 136 -18.51 12.12 1.45
CA LEU A 136 -17.34 11.42 1.96
C LEU A 136 -17.64 9.94 2.24
N THR A 137 -18.78 9.63 2.86
CA THR A 137 -19.22 8.27 3.15
C THR A 137 -19.45 7.48 1.87
N SER A 138 -20.10 8.08 0.86
CA SER A 138 -20.25 7.43 -0.45
C SER A 138 -18.89 7.09 -1.07
N LYS A 139 -17.93 8.02 -1.00
CA LYS A 139 -16.57 7.77 -1.52
C LYS A 139 -15.86 6.65 -0.74
N ILE A 140 -16.00 6.60 0.58
CA ILE A 140 -15.43 5.53 1.42
C ILE A 140 -16.03 4.18 1.03
N ASP A 141 -17.34 4.10 0.82
CA ASP A 141 -18.01 2.85 0.45
C ASP A 141 -17.56 2.36 -0.94
N ASP A 142 -17.42 3.27 -1.91
CA ASP A 142 -16.88 2.94 -3.24
C ASP A 142 -15.45 2.38 -3.15
N LEU A 143 -14.59 3.03 -2.37
CA LEU A 143 -13.21 2.57 -2.15
C LEU A 143 -13.15 1.23 -1.41
N LYS A 144 -14.03 1.00 -0.42
CA LYS A 144 -14.13 -0.29 0.27
C LYS A 144 -14.56 -1.42 -0.65
N ASN A 145 -15.49 -1.16 -1.56
CA ASN A 145 -15.90 -2.13 -2.58
C ASN A 145 -14.75 -2.46 -3.53
N HIS A 146 -13.99 -1.44 -3.95
CA HIS A 146 -12.81 -1.63 -4.79
C HIS A 146 -11.70 -2.41 -4.07
N LEU A 147 -11.42 -2.07 -2.81
CA LEU A 147 -10.49 -2.79 -1.96
C LEU A 147 -10.86 -4.27 -1.82
N LYS A 148 -12.16 -4.55 -1.61
CA LYS A 148 -12.65 -5.92 -1.50
C LYS A 148 -12.37 -6.72 -2.77
N PHE A 149 -12.67 -6.15 -3.94
CA PHE A 149 -12.40 -6.81 -5.23
C PHE A 149 -10.90 -7.11 -5.42
N LYS A 150 -10.02 -6.14 -5.14
CA LYS A 150 -8.56 -6.34 -5.24
C LYS A 150 -8.04 -7.39 -4.26
N LYS A 151 -8.59 -7.44 -3.05
CA LYS A 151 -8.23 -8.49 -2.07
C LYS A 151 -8.66 -9.87 -2.54
N GLU A 152 -9.87 -10.01 -3.09
CA GLU A 152 -10.35 -11.27 -3.65
C GLU A 152 -9.50 -11.72 -4.86
N GLU A 153 -9.11 -10.78 -5.73
CA GLU A 153 -8.20 -11.04 -6.85
C GLU A 153 -6.81 -11.49 -6.35
N LEU A 154 -6.27 -10.81 -5.34
CA LEU A 154 -4.99 -11.17 -4.73
C LEU A 154 -5.03 -12.56 -4.09
N GLU A 155 -6.09 -12.85 -3.34
CA GLU A 155 -6.28 -14.16 -2.70
C GLU A 155 -6.44 -15.28 -3.75
N GLY A 156 -7.16 -15.01 -4.84
CA GLY A 156 -7.27 -15.92 -5.99
C GLY A 156 -5.90 -16.22 -6.61
N LEU A 157 -5.13 -15.19 -6.94
CA LEU A 157 -3.80 -15.34 -7.52
C LEU A 157 -2.84 -16.09 -6.59
N ILE A 158 -2.90 -15.80 -5.28
CA ILE A 158 -2.13 -16.54 -4.27
C ILE A 158 -2.55 -18.00 -4.27
N SER A 159 -3.84 -18.30 -4.18
CA SER A 159 -4.32 -19.68 -4.13
C SER A 159 -3.96 -20.47 -5.39
N GLU A 160 -3.97 -19.84 -6.56
CA GLU A 160 -3.59 -20.47 -7.83
C GLU A 160 -2.09 -20.78 -7.89
N THR A 161 -1.25 -19.85 -7.42
CA THR A 161 0.21 -19.94 -7.54
C THR A 161 0.89 -20.57 -6.32
N GLN A 162 0.21 -20.70 -5.18
CA GLN A 162 0.83 -21.11 -3.92
C GLN A 162 1.47 -22.50 -3.99
N LYS A 163 0.77 -23.48 -4.59
CA LYS A 163 1.33 -24.83 -4.67
C LYS A 163 2.51 -24.90 -5.64
N GLU A 164 2.46 -24.13 -6.73
CA GLU A 164 3.58 -24.00 -7.65
C GLU A 164 4.78 -23.31 -6.97
N GLU A 165 4.54 -22.24 -6.19
CA GLU A 165 5.57 -21.54 -5.43
C GLU A 165 6.23 -22.44 -4.38
N GLU A 166 5.45 -23.16 -3.58
CA GLU A 166 5.97 -24.10 -2.57
C GLU A 166 6.83 -25.19 -3.22
N TYR A 167 6.34 -25.77 -4.33
CA TYR A 167 7.09 -26.74 -5.11
C TYR A 167 8.41 -26.18 -5.66
N LEU A 168 8.38 -24.98 -6.25
CA LEU A 168 9.57 -24.31 -6.78
C LEU A 168 10.57 -23.94 -5.68
N ILE A 169 10.12 -23.57 -4.47
CA ILE A 169 11.00 -23.30 -3.33
C ILE A 169 11.73 -24.57 -2.90
N GLU A 170 11.05 -25.71 -2.87
CA GLU A 170 11.68 -27.01 -2.57
C GLU A 170 12.69 -27.40 -3.66
N GLN A 171 12.32 -27.25 -4.94
CA GLN A 171 13.23 -27.49 -6.06
C GLN A 171 14.44 -26.55 -6.01
N SER A 172 14.26 -25.26 -5.74
CA SER A 172 15.36 -24.29 -5.61
C SER A 172 16.34 -24.71 -4.52
N LYS A 173 15.85 -25.18 -3.35
CA LYS A 173 16.70 -25.71 -2.28
C LYS A 173 17.46 -26.98 -2.69
N GLU A 174 16.80 -27.90 -3.39
CA GLU A 174 17.44 -29.15 -3.85
C GLU A 174 18.56 -28.86 -4.86
N PHE A 175 18.29 -27.99 -5.84
CA PHE A 175 19.26 -27.61 -6.87
C PHE A 175 20.40 -26.75 -6.31
N ALA A 176 20.11 -25.84 -5.37
CA ALA A 176 21.13 -25.09 -4.66
C ALA A 176 22.07 -26.01 -3.87
N GLY A 177 21.55 -27.10 -3.28
CA GLY A 177 22.35 -28.10 -2.57
C GLY A 177 23.32 -28.90 -3.45
N LYS A 178 23.14 -28.89 -4.77
CA LYS A 178 24.03 -29.53 -5.76
C LYS A 178 25.20 -28.63 -6.17
N ILE A 179 25.16 -27.35 -5.81
CA ILE A 179 26.16 -26.34 -6.18
C ILE A 179 27.15 -26.13 -5.04
N ASP A 180 28.43 -25.95 -5.37
CA ASP A 180 29.46 -25.60 -4.38
C ASP A 180 29.13 -24.28 -3.67
N GLU A 181 29.36 -24.24 -2.35
CA GLU A 181 28.99 -23.12 -1.48
C GLU A 181 29.57 -21.79 -1.94
N ARG A 182 30.80 -21.77 -2.46
CA ARG A 182 31.46 -20.54 -2.96
C ARG A 182 30.82 -20.06 -4.27
N LEU A 183 30.43 -20.98 -5.15
CA LEU A 183 29.74 -20.64 -6.40
C LEU A 183 28.32 -20.16 -6.12
N LEU A 184 27.60 -20.82 -5.21
CA LEU A 184 26.26 -20.41 -4.80
C LEU A 184 26.27 -19.03 -4.15
N ALA A 185 27.25 -18.74 -3.28
CA ALA A 185 27.42 -17.41 -2.70
C ALA A 185 27.67 -16.33 -3.77
N SER A 186 28.45 -16.65 -4.80
CA SER A 186 28.72 -15.75 -5.92
C SER A 186 27.46 -15.50 -6.76
N TYR A 187 26.70 -16.56 -7.07
CA TYR A 187 25.41 -16.52 -7.74
C TYR A 187 24.42 -15.63 -6.99
N ASN A 188 24.20 -15.89 -5.69
CA ASN A 188 23.29 -15.12 -4.86
C ASN A 188 23.66 -13.65 -4.81
N ARG A 189 24.96 -13.33 -4.68
CA ARG A 189 25.44 -11.94 -4.70
C ARG A 189 25.12 -11.23 -6.01
N ILE A 190 25.30 -11.88 -7.15
CA ILE A 190 24.96 -11.30 -8.46
C ILE A 190 23.45 -11.09 -8.55
N ARG A 191 22.66 -12.09 -8.11
CA ARG A 191 21.20 -12.06 -8.15
C ARG A 191 20.63 -10.89 -7.35
N THR A 192 21.08 -10.70 -6.11
CA THR A 192 20.64 -9.59 -5.24
C THR A 192 21.00 -8.22 -5.79
N ASN A 193 22.12 -8.10 -6.50
CA ASN A 193 22.55 -6.84 -7.10
C ASN A 193 21.92 -6.56 -8.48
N SER A 194 21.29 -7.56 -9.09
CA SER A 194 20.65 -7.41 -10.40
C SER A 194 19.19 -6.97 -10.23
N ILE A 195 18.82 -5.88 -10.90
CA ILE A 195 17.44 -5.33 -10.87
C ILE A 195 16.40 -6.38 -11.31
N ASN A 196 16.79 -7.29 -12.20
CA ASN A 196 15.90 -8.33 -12.74
C ASN A 196 16.12 -9.73 -12.16
N GLY A 197 16.93 -9.87 -11.10
CA GLY A 197 17.18 -11.18 -10.48
C GLY A 197 17.90 -12.20 -11.37
N LEU A 198 18.54 -11.78 -12.47
CA LEU A 198 19.30 -12.67 -13.34
C LEU A 198 20.79 -12.66 -12.99
N ALA A 199 21.31 -13.79 -12.51
CA ALA A 199 22.72 -14.02 -12.25
C ALA A 199 23.44 -14.80 -13.36
N VAL A 200 22.72 -15.68 -14.07
CA VAL A 200 23.24 -16.46 -15.21
C VAL A 200 22.42 -16.15 -16.46
N VAL A 201 23.08 -15.80 -17.56
CA VAL A 201 22.39 -15.39 -18.80
C VAL A 201 23.04 -15.95 -20.06
N GLY A 202 22.20 -16.25 -21.05
CA GLY A 202 22.59 -16.57 -22.42
C GLY A 202 22.95 -15.34 -23.27
N LEU A 203 23.35 -15.59 -24.51
CA LEU A 203 23.72 -14.57 -25.49
C LEU A 203 22.58 -14.34 -26.50
N GLU A 204 21.83 -13.26 -26.36
CA GLU A 204 20.82 -12.89 -27.35
C GLU A 204 21.48 -12.02 -28.45
N ARG A 205 21.61 -12.58 -29.66
CA ARG A 205 22.22 -11.89 -30.82
C ARG A 205 23.64 -11.38 -30.53
N GLY A 206 24.41 -12.12 -29.74
CA GLY A 206 25.78 -11.79 -29.37
C GLY A 206 25.91 -10.80 -28.21
N ALA A 207 24.83 -10.42 -27.53
CA ALA A 207 24.87 -9.63 -26.30
C ALA A 207 24.24 -10.41 -25.12
N PRO A 208 24.74 -10.28 -23.88
CA PRO A 208 24.13 -10.92 -22.72
C PRO A 208 22.69 -10.45 -22.51
N LYS A 209 21.78 -11.34 -22.11
CA LYS A 209 20.39 -10.97 -21.81
C LYS A 209 20.31 -9.84 -20.76
N GLY A 210 19.73 -8.71 -21.16
CA GLY A 210 19.63 -7.49 -20.35
C GLY A 210 20.86 -6.57 -20.41
N SER A 211 21.78 -6.78 -21.36
CA SER A 211 22.87 -5.87 -21.71
C SER A 211 22.80 -5.52 -23.19
N PHE A 212 23.15 -4.29 -23.56
CA PHE A 212 23.20 -3.84 -24.96
C PHE A 212 24.61 -3.95 -25.55
N PHE A 213 25.59 -4.44 -24.79
CA PHE A 213 26.98 -4.57 -25.22
C PHE A 213 27.20 -5.91 -25.94
N THR A 214 27.57 -5.84 -27.21
CA THR A 214 27.91 -7.03 -28.01
C THR A 214 29.27 -7.59 -27.60
N ILE A 215 29.30 -8.88 -27.28
CA ILE A 215 30.53 -9.60 -26.94
C ILE A 215 31.29 -9.94 -28.23
N PRO A 216 32.61 -9.69 -28.31
CA PRO A 216 33.41 -10.06 -29.47
C PRO A 216 33.33 -11.56 -29.80
N PRO A 217 33.34 -11.96 -31.08
CA PRO A 217 33.23 -13.38 -31.49
C PRO A 217 34.24 -14.31 -30.82
N GLN A 218 35.47 -13.82 -30.55
CA GLN A 218 36.48 -14.60 -29.83
C GLN A 218 36.03 -14.98 -28.41
N LYS A 219 35.46 -14.05 -27.66
CA LYS A 219 34.91 -14.31 -26.33
C LYS A 219 33.66 -15.21 -26.40
N GLN A 220 32.83 -15.09 -27.44
CA GLN A 220 31.70 -16.01 -27.64
C GLN A 220 32.16 -17.46 -27.84
N MET A 221 33.23 -17.67 -28.61
CA MET A 221 33.84 -19.00 -28.75
C MET A 221 34.39 -19.53 -27.42
N GLU A 222 34.95 -18.68 -26.56
CA GLU A 222 35.40 -19.09 -25.23
C GLU A 222 34.24 -19.51 -24.32
N ILE A 223 33.09 -18.83 -24.40
CA ILE A 223 31.87 -19.18 -23.67
C ILE A 223 31.35 -20.54 -24.15
N ALA A 224 31.27 -20.74 -25.48
CA ALA A 224 30.83 -22.00 -26.09
C ALA A 224 31.74 -23.20 -25.76
N GLN A 225 33.01 -22.98 -25.39
CA GLN A 225 33.91 -24.06 -24.97
C GLN A 225 33.59 -24.59 -23.56
N ARG A 226 32.85 -23.85 -22.72
CA ARG A 226 32.42 -24.26 -21.36
C ARG A 226 33.57 -24.71 -20.42
N LYS A 227 34.80 -24.29 -20.70
CA LYS A 227 36.02 -24.69 -19.93
C LYS A 227 36.29 -23.85 -18.69
N LYS A 228 35.75 -22.62 -18.64
CA LYS A 228 35.90 -21.69 -17.53
C LYS A 228 34.60 -20.90 -17.34
N ILE A 229 34.31 -20.50 -16.11
CA ILE A 229 33.20 -19.59 -15.83
C ILE A 229 33.61 -18.19 -16.28
N ILE A 230 32.85 -17.59 -17.18
CA ILE A 230 33.09 -16.24 -17.70
C ILE A 230 32.02 -15.31 -17.16
N ILE A 231 32.45 -14.18 -16.62
CA ILE A 231 31.58 -13.13 -16.10
C ILE A 231 31.66 -11.95 -17.06
N ASP A 232 30.51 -11.38 -17.40
CA ASP A 232 30.42 -10.16 -18.19
C ASP A 232 30.96 -8.96 -17.39
N GLU A 233 31.83 -8.17 -18.00
CA GLU A 233 32.47 -7.01 -17.37
C GLU A 233 31.49 -5.85 -17.16
N HIS A 234 30.43 -5.78 -17.99
CA HIS A 234 29.44 -4.70 -17.93
C HIS A 234 28.27 -5.00 -17.00
N SER A 235 27.70 -6.21 -17.10
CA SER A 235 26.54 -6.62 -16.30
C SER A 235 26.90 -7.39 -15.02
N GLY A 236 28.13 -7.90 -14.90
CA GLY A 236 28.56 -8.71 -13.76
C GLY A 236 27.93 -10.11 -13.70
N LYS A 237 27.21 -10.53 -14.76
CA LYS A 237 26.49 -11.80 -14.84
C LYS A 237 27.36 -12.92 -15.38
N ILE A 238 27.08 -14.15 -14.96
CA ILE A 238 27.72 -15.36 -15.50
C ILE A 238 27.15 -15.63 -16.90
N LEU A 239 28.02 -15.88 -17.86
CA LEU A 239 27.65 -16.11 -19.25
C LEU A 239 27.66 -17.60 -19.58
N VAL A 240 26.60 -18.02 -20.26
CA VAL A 240 26.46 -19.35 -20.87
C VAL A 240 26.15 -19.20 -22.36
N ASP A 241 26.47 -20.22 -23.15
CA ASP A 241 26.19 -20.24 -24.57
C ASP A 241 24.74 -20.65 -24.87
N ASP A 242 24.29 -20.33 -26.08
CA ASP A 242 22.89 -20.50 -26.48
C ASP A 242 22.47 -21.97 -26.54
N GLU A 243 23.40 -22.88 -26.83
CA GLU A 243 23.11 -24.31 -26.88
C GLU A 243 22.83 -24.85 -25.48
N LEU A 244 23.62 -24.47 -24.46
CA LEU A 244 23.35 -24.84 -23.06
C LEU A 244 22.00 -24.28 -22.60
N VAL A 245 21.72 -23.03 -22.96
CA VAL A 245 20.45 -22.37 -22.66
C VAL A 245 19.28 -23.15 -23.24
N MET A 246 19.35 -23.58 -24.50
CA MET A 246 18.28 -24.35 -25.14
C MET A 246 18.10 -25.72 -24.46
N GLU A 247 19.20 -26.45 -24.24
CA GLU A 247 19.18 -27.78 -23.62
C GLU A 247 18.57 -27.78 -22.22
N GLU A 248 19.03 -26.87 -21.34
CA GLU A 248 18.54 -26.81 -19.97
C GLU A 248 17.11 -26.24 -19.90
N ASN A 249 16.73 -25.30 -20.77
CA ASN A 249 15.33 -24.86 -20.83
C ASN A 249 14.39 -26.02 -21.22
N ASP A 250 14.76 -26.85 -22.19
CA ASP A 250 13.93 -27.98 -22.60
C ASP A 250 13.86 -29.08 -21.54
N LYS A 251 14.98 -29.36 -20.87
CA LYS A 251 15.02 -30.28 -19.72
C LYS A 251 14.17 -29.74 -18.57
N MET A 252 14.38 -28.49 -18.15
CA MET A 252 13.71 -27.91 -16.99
C MET A 252 12.21 -27.69 -17.23
N LYS A 253 11.74 -27.54 -18.47
CA LYS A 253 10.28 -27.60 -18.77
C LYS A 253 9.62 -28.90 -18.30
N SER A 254 10.34 -30.02 -18.33
CA SER A 254 9.82 -31.31 -17.87
C SER A 254 9.93 -31.48 -16.36
N VAL A 255 10.98 -30.91 -15.76
CA VAL A 255 11.27 -30.99 -14.32
C VAL A 255 10.37 -30.05 -13.52
N ILE A 256 10.15 -28.84 -14.01
CA ILE A 256 9.38 -27.78 -13.34
C ILE A 256 7.88 -27.86 -13.70
N LYS A 257 7.44 -28.95 -14.35
CA LYS A 257 6.03 -29.09 -14.74
C LYS A 257 5.16 -29.32 -13.51
N PHE A 258 4.52 -28.24 -13.05
CA PHE A 258 3.48 -28.25 -12.03
C PHE A 258 2.12 -28.68 -12.61
#